data_AF-A0A2U9NLM9-F1
#
_entry.id   AF-A0A2U9NLM9-F1
#
_cell.length_a   1.000
_cell.length_b   1.000
_cell.length_c   1.000
_cell.angle_alpha   90.00
_cell.angle_beta   90.00
_cell.angle_gamma   90.00
#
_symmetry.space_group_name_H-M   'P 1'
#
loop_
_entity.id
_entity.type
_entity.pdbx_description
1 polymer ?
#
loop_
_entity_poly.entity_id
_entity_poly.type
_entity_poly.pdbx_seq_one_letter_code
_entity_poly.pdbx_strand_id
1 'polypeptide(L)'
;MVLALDVDNLDNGLVNSIDHFFDALHTSDMDTFIVNWRDLDKNLVGGHDRESVGSETSTLALGVSDCMKVLCDTFLNLELRSESHAVNLCRDLTSLNVHSEKERIHTPSRSPSPSRATRSPSPSSSQL
;
A
#
# COMPACT_ATOMS: atom_id res chain seq x y z
N MET A 1 -29.47 -25.95 31.10
CA MET A 1 -29.58 -24.56 30.63
C MET A 1 -28.77 -24.47 29.35
N VAL A 2 -29.43 -24.62 28.21
CA VAL A 2 -28.81 -24.56 26.87
C VAL A 2 -28.58 -23.08 26.59
N LEU A 3 -27.32 -22.65 26.47
CA LEU A 3 -27.00 -21.32 25.98
C LEU A 3 -27.34 -21.32 24.48
N ALA A 4 -28.49 -20.76 24.13
CA ALA A 4 -28.72 -20.32 22.77
C ALA A 4 -27.59 -19.33 22.45
N LEU A 5 -26.71 -19.71 21.52
CA LEU A 5 -25.83 -18.74 20.91
C LEU A 5 -26.77 -17.73 20.23
N ASP A 6 -26.72 -16.50 20.70
CA ASP A 6 -27.57 -15.43 20.21
C ASP A 6 -27.21 -15.22 18.73
N VAL A 7 -28.12 -15.59 17.83
CA VAL A 7 -27.88 -15.58 16.38
C VAL A 7 -27.56 -14.16 15.92
N ASP A 8 -28.21 -13.17 16.54
CA ASP A 8 -27.94 -11.75 16.31
C ASP A 8 -26.50 -11.37 16.70
N ASN A 9 -25.93 -11.99 17.74
CA ASN A 9 -24.54 -11.76 18.14
C ASN A 9 -23.54 -12.38 17.15
N LEU A 10 -23.89 -13.51 16.53
CA LEU A 10 -23.04 -14.17 15.52
C LEU A 10 -23.05 -13.39 14.20
N ASP A 11 -24.23 -12.95 13.75
CA ASP A 11 -24.37 -12.14 12.52
C ASP A 11 -23.63 -10.80 12.65
N ASN A 12 -23.77 -10.13 13.79
CA ASN A 12 -23.00 -8.92 14.09
C ASN A 12 -21.50 -9.19 14.14
N GLY A 13 -21.08 -10.31 14.74
CA GLY A 13 -19.68 -10.73 14.75
C GLY A 13 -19.11 -10.96 13.34
N LEU A 14 -19.90 -11.58 12.45
CA LEU A 14 -19.54 -11.81 11.06
C LEU A 14 -19.33 -10.49 10.31
N VAL A 15 -20.22 -9.52 10.46
CA VAL A 15 -20.06 -8.20 9.82
C VAL A 15 -18.87 -7.45 10.42
N ASN A 16 -18.76 -7.40 11.75
CA ASN A 16 -17.67 -6.71 12.46
C ASN A 16 -16.29 -7.30 12.15
N SER A 17 -16.21 -8.56 11.73
CA SER A 17 -14.95 -9.17 11.32
C SER A 17 -14.30 -8.44 10.14
N ILE A 18 -15.11 -7.78 9.28
CA ILE A 18 -14.62 -6.98 8.16
C ILE A 18 -13.96 -5.70 8.67
N ASP A 19 -14.60 -5.01 9.61
CA ASP A 19 -14.02 -3.81 10.22
C ASP A 19 -12.75 -4.15 11.01
N HIS A 20 -12.76 -5.25 11.76
CA HIS A 20 -11.58 -5.75 12.47
C HIS A 20 -10.43 -6.10 11.52
N PHE A 21 -10.71 -6.64 10.33
CA PHE A 21 -9.68 -6.89 9.33
C PHE A 21 -9.00 -5.59 8.89
N PHE A 22 -9.77 -4.53 8.60
CA PHE A 22 -9.19 -3.23 8.22
C PHE A 22 -8.45 -2.55 9.37
N ASP A 23 -8.94 -2.66 10.60
CA ASP A 23 -8.23 -2.13 11.77
C ASP A 23 -6.91 -2.89 12.04
N ALA A 24 -6.91 -4.21 11.85
CA ALA A 24 -5.70 -5.03 11.93
C ALA A 24 -4.68 -4.66 10.85
N LEU A 25 -5.12 -4.36 9.62
CA LEU A 25 -4.24 -3.83 8.57
C LEU A 25 -3.66 -2.46 8.94
N HIS A 26 -4.48 -1.57 9.50
CA HIS A 26 -4.04 -0.24 9.91
C HIS A 26 -3.04 -0.28 11.08
N THR A 27 -3.26 -1.17 12.05
CA THR A 27 -2.41 -1.34 13.23
C THR A 27 -1.25 -2.31 13.01
N SER A 28 -1.23 -3.02 11.88
CA SER A 28 -0.30 -4.12 11.57
C SER A 28 -0.36 -5.30 12.55
N ASP A 29 -1.47 -5.49 13.26
CA ASP A 29 -1.71 -6.60 14.18
C ASP A 29 -2.63 -7.66 13.56
N MET A 30 -2.09 -8.43 12.62
CA MET A 30 -2.83 -9.52 11.97
C MET A 30 -2.99 -10.75 12.85
N ASP A 31 -2.13 -10.95 13.85
CA ASP A 31 -2.18 -12.11 14.73
C ASP A 31 -3.44 -12.10 15.60
N THR A 32 -3.77 -10.94 16.17
CA THR A 32 -5.01 -10.75 16.94
C THR A 32 -6.24 -10.99 16.06
N PHE A 33 -6.24 -10.48 14.81
CA PHE A 33 -7.32 -10.73 13.86
C PHE A 33 -7.50 -12.22 13.56
N ILE A 34 -6.42 -12.95 13.27
CA ILE A 34 -6.48 -14.39 12.94
C ILE A 34 -7.05 -15.20 14.11
N VAL A 35 -6.69 -14.87 15.35
CA VAL A 35 -7.24 -15.53 16.54
C VAL A 35 -8.75 -15.29 16.63
N ASN A 36 -9.18 -14.03 16.52
CA ASN A 36 -10.60 -13.67 16.58
C ASN A 36 -11.42 -14.32 15.46
N TRP A 37 -10.89 -14.33 14.23
CA TRP A 37 -11.52 -14.97 13.08
C TRP A 37 -11.69 -16.47 13.30
N ARG A 38 -10.65 -17.15 13.82
CA ARG A 38 -10.71 -18.59 14.10
C ARG A 38 -11.72 -18.94 15.18
N ASP A 39 -11.86 -18.11 16.19
CA ASP A 39 -12.87 -18.34 17.23
C ASP A 39 -14.28 -18.11 16.71
N LEU A 40 -14.46 -17.14 15.80
CA LEU A 40 -15.72 -16.92 15.10
C LEU A 40 -16.08 -18.10 14.18
N ASP A 41 -15.12 -18.64 13.43
CA ASP A 41 -15.28 -19.83 12.59
C ASP A 41 -15.69 -21.06 13.41
N LYS A 42 -15.02 -21.32 14.55
CA LYS A 42 -15.42 -22.41 15.48
C LYS A 42 -16.84 -22.24 15.99
N ASN A 43 -17.25 -21.02 16.32
CA ASN A 43 -18.60 -20.75 16.82
C ASN A 43 -19.66 -21.01 15.75
N LEU A 44 -19.34 -20.72 14.48
CA LEU A 44 -20.20 -21.02 13.34
C LEU A 44 -20.31 -22.54 13.09
N VAL A 45 -19.18 -23.24 13.02
CA VAL A 45 -19.14 -24.70 12.79
C VAL A 45 -19.80 -25.46 13.95
N GLY A 46 -19.47 -25.09 15.20
CA GLY A 46 -20.04 -25.71 16.40
C GLY A 46 -21.54 -25.42 16.58
N GLY A 47 -22.05 -24.34 15.98
CA GLY A 47 -23.47 -24.03 15.92
C GLY A 47 -24.23 -24.83 14.86
N HIS A 48 -23.58 -25.18 13.75
CA HIS A 48 -24.16 -25.97 12.67
C HIS A 48 -24.48 -27.40 13.13
N ASP A 49 -23.57 -28.01 13.92
CA ASP A 49 -23.76 -29.34 14.52
C ASP A 49 -24.90 -29.38 15.57
N ARG A 50 -25.36 -28.21 16.03
CA ARG A 50 -26.36 -28.05 17.09
C ARG A 50 -27.75 -27.65 16.58
N GLU A 51 -28.02 -27.72 15.28
CA GLU A 51 -29.29 -27.28 14.66
C GLU A 51 -29.62 -25.78 14.93
N SER A 52 -28.65 -24.99 15.42
CA SER A 52 -28.90 -23.66 15.98
C SER A 52 -28.54 -22.51 15.04
N VAL A 53 -27.86 -22.77 13.93
CA VAL A 53 -27.47 -21.71 12.97
C VAL A 53 -28.53 -21.61 11.88
N GLY A 54 -29.18 -20.44 11.81
CA GLY A 54 -30.18 -20.16 10.80
C GLY A 54 -29.61 -20.19 9.38
N SER A 55 -30.48 -20.46 8.39
CA SER A 55 -30.10 -20.40 6.97
C SER A 55 -29.60 -19.00 6.57
N GLU A 56 -30.12 -17.95 7.22
CA GLU A 56 -29.71 -16.56 6.97
C GLU A 56 -28.27 -16.32 7.44
N THR A 57 -27.94 -16.67 8.69
CA THR A 57 -26.57 -16.63 9.23
C THR A 57 -25.57 -17.45 8.42
N SER A 58 -25.98 -18.63 7.96
CA SER A 58 -25.12 -19.46 7.10
C SER A 58 -24.82 -18.77 5.77
N THR A 59 -25.82 -18.11 5.17
CA THR A 59 -25.66 -17.34 3.93
C THR A 59 -24.77 -16.12 4.15
N LEU A 60 -24.96 -15.41 5.27
CA LEU A 60 -24.12 -14.29 5.67
C LEU A 60 -22.66 -14.73 5.85
N ALA A 61 -22.42 -15.85 6.54
CA ALA A 61 -21.08 -16.36 6.76
C ALA A 61 -20.35 -16.71 5.47
N LEU A 62 -21.05 -17.32 4.51
CA LEU A 62 -20.50 -17.56 3.17
C LEU A 62 -20.16 -16.24 2.47
N GLY A 63 -21.07 -15.26 2.51
CA GLY A 63 -20.83 -13.95 1.91
C GLY A 63 -19.64 -13.20 2.51
N VAL A 64 -19.49 -13.23 3.83
CA VAL A 64 -18.33 -12.64 4.53
C VAL A 64 -17.04 -13.39 4.18
N SER A 65 -17.08 -14.72 4.10
CA SER A 65 -15.92 -15.53 3.71
C SER A 65 -15.47 -15.21 2.28
N ASP A 66 -16.41 -15.10 1.34
CA ASP A 66 -16.12 -14.71 -0.04
C ASP A 66 -15.56 -13.29 -0.12
N CYS A 67 -16.10 -12.36 0.67
CA CYS A 67 -15.59 -10.99 0.77
C CYS A 67 -14.14 -10.98 1.27
N MET A 68 -13.84 -11.70 2.36
CA MET A 68 -12.47 -11.81 2.90
C MET A 68 -11.50 -12.40 1.90
N LYS A 69 -11.92 -13.43 1.17
CA LYS A 69 -11.10 -14.00 0.09
C LYS A 69 -10.74 -12.95 -0.96
N VAL A 70 -11.72 -12.21 -1.46
CA VAL A 70 -11.49 -11.15 -2.46
C VAL A 70 -10.56 -10.06 -1.92
N LEU A 71 -10.70 -9.67 -0.65
CA LEU A 71 -9.80 -8.71 -0.02
C LEU A 71 -8.37 -9.24 0.03
N CYS A 72 -8.16 -10.44 0.58
CA CYS A 72 -6.85 -11.07 0.63
C CYS A 72 -6.21 -11.21 -0.76
N ASP A 73 -6.96 -11.70 -1.75
CA ASP A 73 -6.48 -11.81 -3.13
C ASP A 73 -6.10 -10.44 -3.71
N THR A 74 -6.87 -9.40 -3.41
CA THR A 74 -6.58 -8.03 -3.88
C THR A 74 -5.30 -7.49 -3.26
N PHE A 75 -5.11 -7.65 -1.95
CA PHE A 75 -3.91 -7.19 -1.25
C PHE A 75 -2.66 -7.95 -1.68
N LEU A 76 -2.74 -9.28 -1.82
CA LEU A 76 -1.64 -10.09 -2.37
C LEU A 76 -1.27 -9.67 -3.80
N ASN A 77 -2.26 -9.39 -4.65
CA ASN A 77 -2.01 -8.91 -6.00
C ASN A 77 -1.40 -7.50 -6.03
N LEU A 78 -1.77 -6.63 -5.08
CA LEU A 78 -1.15 -5.31 -4.93
C LEU A 78 0.31 -5.41 -4.48
N GLU A 79 0.61 -6.31 -3.53
CA GLU A 79 1.97 -6.61 -3.09
C GLU A 79 2.86 -7.02 -4.26
N LEU A 80 2.43 -8.02 -5.05
CA LEU A 80 3.16 -8.49 -6.23
C LEU A 80 3.40 -7.39 -7.28
N ARG A 81 2.42 -6.50 -7.49
CA ARG A 81 2.58 -5.37 -8.42
C ARG A 81 3.57 -4.34 -7.87
N SER A 82 3.54 -4.07 -6.58
CA SER A 82 4.44 -3.11 -5.94
C SER A 82 5.91 -3.57 -6.01
N GLU A 83 6.17 -4.86 -5.80
CA GLU A 83 7.50 -5.45 -5.93
C GLU A 83 8.03 -5.33 -7.37
N SER A 84 7.17 -5.66 -8.35
CA SER A 84 7.52 -5.50 -9.77
C SER A 84 7.88 -4.04 -10.11
N HIS A 85 7.12 -3.07 -9.59
CA HIS A 85 7.42 -1.66 -9.77
C HIS A 85 8.73 -1.24 -9.07
N ALA A 86 9.00 -1.75 -7.86
CA ALA A 86 10.24 -1.47 -7.14
C ALA A 86 11.48 -2.01 -7.88
N VAL A 87 11.40 -3.24 -8.41
CA VAL A 87 12.47 -3.84 -9.22
C VAL A 87 12.71 -3.03 -10.51
N ASN A 88 11.64 -2.63 -11.19
CA ASN A 88 11.74 -1.79 -12.39
C ASN A 88 12.38 -0.44 -12.09
N LEU A 89 11.96 0.24 -11.02
CA LEU A 89 12.54 1.51 -10.59
C LEU A 89 14.03 1.37 -10.24
N CYS A 90 14.41 0.30 -9.52
CA CYS A 90 15.81 0.01 -9.18
C CYS A 90 16.67 -0.20 -10.45
N ARG A 91 16.15 -0.93 -11.44
CA ARG A 91 16.80 -1.11 -12.74
C ARG A 91 16.94 0.21 -13.50
N ASP A 92 15.90 1.04 -13.52
CA ASP A 92 15.93 2.32 -14.22
C ASP A 92 16.96 3.27 -13.59
N LEU A 93 17.01 3.35 -12.26
CA LEU A 93 18.00 4.13 -11.52
C LEU A 93 19.45 3.64 -11.73
N THR A 94 19.66 2.32 -11.74
CA THR A 94 20.99 1.76 -12.02
C THR A 94 21.43 1.97 -13.47
N SER A 95 20.51 1.92 -14.44
CA SER A 95 20.79 2.20 -15.85
C SER A 95 21.21 3.65 -16.12
N LEU A 96 20.59 4.61 -15.41
CA LEU A 96 20.96 6.04 -15.47
C LEU A 96 22.40 6.27 -14.97
N ASN A 97 22.83 5.54 -13.96
CA ASN A 97 24.16 5.68 -13.39
C ASN A 97 25.26 5.19 -14.36
N VAL A 98 24.99 4.13 -15.13
CA VAL A 98 25.93 3.60 -16.14
C VAL A 98 26.12 4.56 -17.32
N HIS A 99 25.08 5.31 -17.68
CA HIS A 99 25.19 6.34 -18.73
C HIS A 99 25.94 7.59 -18.26
N SER A 100 25.88 7.93 -16.97
CA SER A 100 26.57 9.12 -16.41
C SER A 100 28.09 8.93 -16.28
N GLU A 101 28.58 7.71 -16.03
CA GLU A 101 30.04 7.47 -15.94
C GLU A 101 30.74 7.39 -17.30
N LYS A 102 30.04 6.94 -18.36
CA LYS A 102 30.64 6.83 -19.69
C LYS A 102 30.83 8.18 -20.39
N GLU A 103 30.15 9.23 -19.93
CA GLU A 103 30.27 10.59 -20.48
C GLU A 103 31.31 11.47 -19.75
N ARG A 104 31.86 11.02 -18.61
CA ARG A 104 32.82 11.79 -17.80
C ARG A 104 34.29 11.68 -18.23
N ILE A 105 34.62 10.98 -19.31
CA ILE A 105 36.03 10.82 -19.76
C ILE A 105 36.47 11.90 -20.76
N HIS A 106 35.58 12.73 -21.33
CA HIS A 106 36.01 13.74 -22.31
C HIS A 106 35.37 15.12 -22.13
N THR A 107 35.93 15.93 -21.23
CA THR A 107 36.13 17.36 -21.52
C THR A 107 37.38 17.90 -20.81
N PRO A 108 38.40 18.39 -21.53
CA PRO A 108 39.37 19.29 -20.93
C PRO A 108 38.72 20.65 -20.73
N SER A 109 38.72 21.11 -19.48
CA SER A 109 38.40 22.46 -19.05
C SER A 109 39.00 23.52 -19.98
N ARG A 110 38.15 24.35 -20.59
CA ARG A 110 38.54 25.65 -21.16
C ARG A 110 37.49 26.68 -20.81
N SER A 111 37.67 27.30 -19.66
CA SER A 111 37.06 28.58 -19.30
C SER A 111 37.38 29.65 -20.38
N PRO A 112 36.38 30.28 -21.01
CA PRO A 112 36.64 31.41 -21.89
C PRO A 112 36.96 32.62 -21.01
N SER A 113 38.22 33.05 -21.03
CA SER A 113 38.60 34.33 -20.45
C SER A 113 37.89 35.46 -21.18
N PRO A 114 37.26 36.44 -20.50
CA PRO A 114 36.71 37.60 -21.15
C PRO A 114 37.85 38.49 -21.63
N SER A 115 38.13 38.43 -22.93
CA SER A 115 39.11 39.30 -23.59
C SER A 115 38.70 40.77 -23.48
N ARG A 116 39.60 41.52 -22.88
CA ARG A 116 39.67 42.96 -22.73
C ARG A 116 39.66 43.65 -24.11
N ALA A 117 38.64 44.48 -24.39
CA ALA A 117 38.65 45.50 -25.44
C ALA A 117 37.89 46.73 -24.89
N THR A 118 38.56 47.71 -24.28
CA THR A 118 39.13 48.92 -24.89
C THR A 118 38.11 49.85 -25.57
N ARG A 119 38.11 51.11 -25.07
CA ARG A 119 37.71 52.40 -25.69
C ARG A 119 36.30 52.95 -25.42
N SER A 120 36.20 53.75 -24.35
CA SER A 120 35.92 55.22 -24.29
C SER A 120 34.86 55.87 -25.21
N PRO A 121 34.28 57.06 -24.90
CA PRO A 121 34.58 58.01 -23.80
C PRO A 121 33.36 58.58 -23.04
N SER A 122 33.63 59.28 -21.95
CA SER A 122 32.70 60.21 -21.27
C SER A 122 32.44 61.46 -22.13
N PRO A 123 31.25 62.10 -22.03
CA PRO A 123 31.10 63.51 -22.30
C PRO A 123 30.98 64.34 -21.00
N SER A 124 31.76 65.41 -20.98
CA SER A 124 31.75 66.50 -20.00
C SER A 124 30.49 67.38 -20.07
N SER A 125 30.24 68.05 -18.94
CA SER A 125 29.43 69.25 -18.67
C SER A 125 29.01 70.14 -19.84
N SER A 126 27.77 70.67 -19.77
CA SER A 126 27.48 72.11 -19.94
C SER A 126 26.09 72.46 -19.39
N GLN A 127 26.01 73.67 -18.84
CA GLN A 127 24.92 74.31 -18.10
C GLN A 127 23.78 74.80 -19.01
N LEU A 128 22.55 74.83 -18.48
CA LEU A 128 21.67 76.00 -18.36
C LEU A 128 20.41 75.66 -17.54
#